data_AF-A0A7J9Y1Y5-F1
#
_entry.id   AF-A0A7J9Y1Y5-F1
#
_cell.length_a   1.000
_cell.length_b   1.000
_cell.length_c   1.000
_cell.angle_alpha   90.00
_cell.angle_beta   90.00
_cell.angle_gamma   90.00
#
_symmetry.space_group_name_H-M   'P 1'
#
loop_
_entity.id
_entity.type
_entity.pdbx_description
1 polymer ?
#
loop_
_entity_poly.entity_id
_entity_poly.type
_entity_poly.pdbx_seq_one_letter_code
_entity_poly.pdbx_strand_id
1 'polypeptide(L)'
;MRVRLFAPTIEVQAHCDLPCGVYDPAQARIEAQSVKAICEKVAGNDDPDFRSRAVIIKEQRSELVKHHLWVLWTDYFKPPHFEKYP
;
A
#
# COMPACT_ATOMS: atom_id res chain seq x y z
N MET A 1 24.28 22.57 21.42
CA MET A 1 23.45 22.23 20.24
C MET A 1 22.01 22.59 20.58
N ARG A 2 21.45 23.67 20.00
CA ARG A 2 20.11 24.19 20.33
C ARG A 2 19.05 23.26 19.75
N VAL A 3 18.25 22.62 20.61
CA VAL A 3 17.09 21.82 20.22
C VAL A 3 16.02 22.76 19.64
N ARG A 4 15.65 22.58 18.37
CA ARG A 4 14.59 23.36 17.71
C ARG A 4 13.22 22.85 18.17
N LEU A 5 12.74 23.38 19.29
CA LEU A 5 11.46 23.02 19.91
C LEU A 5 10.21 23.40 19.07
N PHE A 6 10.38 24.09 17.94
CA PHE A 6 9.28 24.56 17.08
C PHE A 6 9.55 24.32 15.58
N ALA A 7 10.36 23.32 15.23
CA ALA A 7 10.55 22.97 13.83
C ALA A 7 9.26 22.36 13.27
N PRO A 8 8.74 22.81 12.11
CA PRO A 8 7.61 22.17 11.46
C PRO A 8 7.97 20.72 11.14
N THR A 9 7.06 19.80 11.48
CA THR A 9 7.16 18.39 11.10
C THR A 9 6.94 18.27 9.59
N ILE A 10 7.95 17.74 8.89
CA ILE A 10 7.82 17.32 7.50
C ILE A 10 7.08 15.99 7.44
N GLU A 11 6.05 15.89 6.60
CA GLU A 11 5.52 14.60 6.17
C GLU A 11 6.60 13.90 5.37
N VAL A 12 7.09 12.78 5.88
CA VAL A 12 8.01 11.89 5.17
C VAL A 12 7.19 10.78 4.48
N GLN A 13 7.74 9.97 3.58
CA GLN A 13 7.08 8.79 2.97
C GLN A 13 8.11 7.66 2.82
N ALA A 14 8.04 6.58 3.61
CA ALA A 14 8.95 5.42 3.57
C ALA A 14 8.31 4.15 3.01
N HIS A 15 8.98 3.69 1.97
CA HIS A 15 8.57 2.63 1.07
C HIS A 15 9.81 2.17 0.28
N CYS A 16 11.01 2.49 0.79
CA CYS A 16 12.24 2.61 0.00
C CYS A 16 13.50 2.04 0.67
N ASP A 17 13.34 1.29 1.76
CA ASP A 17 14.37 0.43 2.37
C ASP A 17 15.66 1.13 2.89
N LEU A 18 15.71 2.47 2.92
CA LEU A 18 16.71 3.28 3.67
C LEU A 18 16.34 3.46 5.17
N PRO A 19 15.33 2.73 5.66
CA PRO A 19 14.28 3.21 6.60
C PRO A 19 14.12 4.73 6.75
N CYS A 20 13.45 5.40 5.80
CA CYS A 20 13.18 6.84 5.94
C CYS A 20 12.04 7.21 6.91
N GLY A 21 11.45 6.24 7.62
CA GLY A 21 10.64 6.47 8.81
C GLY A 21 9.17 6.82 8.60
N VAL A 22 8.59 6.60 7.42
CA VAL A 22 7.16 6.82 7.19
C VAL A 22 6.49 5.65 6.54
N TYR A 23 5.38 5.21 7.09
CA TYR A 23 4.65 4.12 6.50
C TYR A 23 3.19 4.51 6.53
N ASP A 24 2.49 4.39 5.41
CA ASP A 24 1.07 4.63 5.34
C ASP A 24 0.39 3.44 4.62
N PRO A 25 -0.48 2.69 5.31
CA PRO A 25 -1.33 1.67 4.69
C PRO A 25 -2.19 2.18 3.53
N ALA A 26 -2.34 3.51 3.36
CA ALA A 26 -3.00 4.11 2.22
C ALA A 26 -2.46 3.62 0.86
N GLN A 27 -1.16 3.34 0.72
CA GLN A 27 -0.61 2.79 -0.53
C GLN A 27 -1.27 1.45 -0.87
N ALA A 28 -1.28 0.49 0.07
CA ALA A 28 -1.94 -0.79 -0.11
C ALA A 28 -3.46 -0.64 -0.30
N ARG A 29 -4.10 0.28 0.46
CA ARG A 29 -5.55 0.54 0.39
C ARG A 29 -5.98 1.06 -0.98
N ILE A 30 -5.25 2.00 -1.57
CA ILE A 30 -5.59 2.59 -2.87
C ILE A 30 -5.50 1.54 -3.98
N GLU A 31 -4.46 0.69 -3.94
CA GLU A 31 -4.32 -0.41 -4.89
C GLU A 31 -5.45 -1.46 -4.71
N ALA A 32 -5.82 -1.78 -3.46
CA ALA A 32 -6.94 -2.69 -3.17
C ALA A 32 -8.30 -2.12 -3.60
N GLN A 33 -8.51 -0.81 -3.44
CA GLN A 33 -9.70 -0.12 -3.95
C GLN A 33 -9.76 -0.19 -5.48
N SER A 34 -8.62 -0.08 -6.15
CA SER A 34 -8.52 -0.25 -7.61
C SER A 34 -8.88 -1.69 -8.03
N VAL A 35 -8.39 -2.71 -7.31
CA VAL A 35 -8.77 -4.12 -7.55
C VAL A 35 -10.28 -4.32 -7.43
N LYS A 36 -10.90 -3.79 -6.36
CA LYS A 36 -12.35 -3.88 -6.16
C LYS A 36 -13.12 -3.20 -7.29
N ALA A 37 -12.72 -1.97 -7.66
CA ALA A 37 -13.37 -1.23 -8.73
C ALA A 37 -13.24 -1.93 -10.10
N ILE A 38 -12.12 -2.61 -10.36
CA ILE A 38 -11.97 -3.43 -11.57
C ILE A 38 -12.96 -4.61 -11.56
N CYS A 39 -13.11 -5.31 -10.44
CA CYS A 39 -14.09 -6.39 -10.30
C CYS A 39 -15.52 -5.90 -10.56
N GLU A 40 -15.89 -4.73 -10.03
CA GLU A 40 -17.21 -4.11 -10.26
C GLU A 40 -17.41 -3.75 -11.74
N LYS A 41 -16.38 -3.21 -12.42
CA LYS A 41 -16.45 -2.90 -13.85
C LYS A 41 -16.58 -4.15 -14.72
N VAL A 42 -15.91 -5.25 -14.35
CA VAL A 42 -15.99 -6.54 -15.04
C VAL A 42 -17.37 -7.19 -14.85
N ALA A 43 -18.03 -6.99 -13.71
CA ALA A 43 -19.39 -7.48 -13.49
C ALA A 43 -20.44 -6.80 -14.39
N GLY A 44 -20.16 -5.57 -14.84
CA GLY A 44 -21.04 -4.81 -15.74
C GLY A 44 -20.60 -4.78 -17.21
N ASN A 45 -19.57 -5.54 -17.60
CA ASN A 45 -19.05 -5.53 -18.96
C ASN A 45 -18.55 -6.92 -19.41
N ASP A 46 -19.21 -7.45 -20.44
CA ASP A 46 -18.94 -8.77 -21.01
C ASP A 46 -18.02 -8.76 -22.25
N ASP A 47 -17.56 -7.58 -22.68
CA ASP A 47 -16.62 -7.46 -23.80
C ASP A 47 -15.31 -8.24 -23.53
N PRO A 48 -14.94 -9.23 -24.37
CA PRO A 48 -13.79 -10.09 -24.13
C PRO A 48 -12.45 -9.34 -24.04
N ASP A 49 -12.27 -8.30 -24.86
CA ASP A 49 -11.05 -7.49 -24.88
C ASP A 49 -10.92 -6.65 -23.59
N PHE A 50 -12.03 -6.04 -23.15
CA PHE A 50 -12.12 -5.35 -21.88
C PHE A 50 -11.78 -6.28 -20.72
N ARG A 51 -12.38 -7.47 -20.66
CA ARG A 51 -12.15 -8.44 -19.59
C ARG A 51 -10.70 -8.92 -19.54
N SER A 52 -10.10 -9.17 -20.70
CA SER A 52 -8.68 -9.57 -20.80
C SER A 52 -7.77 -8.48 -20.24
N ARG A 53 -8.00 -7.21 -20.61
CA ARG A 53 -7.26 -6.06 -20.07
C ARG A 53 -7.48 -5.87 -18.58
N ALA A 54 -8.73 -6.01 -18.13
CA ALA A 54 -9.10 -5.88 -16.73
C ALA A 54 -8.38 -6.92 -15.86
N VAL A 55 -8.29 -8.17 -16.32
CA VAL A 55 -7.54 -9.23 -15.62
C VAL A 55 -6.06 -8.84 -15.50
N ILE A 56 -5.41 -8.45 -16.60
CA ILE A 56 -3.99 -8.07 -16.60
C ILE A 56 -3.73 -6.93 -15.59
N ILE A 57 -4.53 -5.87 -15.64
CA ILE A 57 -4.36 -4.71 -14.76
C ILE A 57 -4.65 -5.11 -13.31
N LYS A 58 -5.72 -5.87 -13.05
CA LYS A 58 -6.07 -6.32 -11.70
C LYS A 58 -4.92 -7.11 -11.06
N GLU A 59 -4.27 -7.99 -11.80
CA GLU A 59 -3.12 -8.75 -11.29
C GLU A 59 -1.95 -7.83 -10.92
N GLN A 60 -1.63 -6.84 -11.77
CA GLN A 60 -0.59 -5.85 -11.46
C GLN A 60 -0.91 -5.04 -10.20
N ARG A 61 -2.17 -4.62 -10.00
CA ARG A 61 -2.58 -3.87 -8.79
C ARG A 61 -2.57 -4.77 -7.56
N SER A 62 -3.04 -6.01 -7.69
CA SER A 62 -3.03 -7.01 -6.62
C SER A 62 -1.61 -7.31 -6.13
N GLU A 63 -0.65 -7.36 -7.05
CA GLU A 63 0.75 -7.53 -6.67
C GLU A 63 1.29 -6.33 -5.87
N LEU A 64 0.91 -5.10 -6.22
CA LEU A 64 1.28 -3.93 -5.42
C LEU A 64 0.61 -3.91 -4.04
N VAL A 65 -0.65 -4.36 -3.91
CA VAL A 65 -1.27 -4.54 -2.59
C VAL A 65 -0.41 -5.45 -1.73
N LYS A 66 -0.03 -6.61 -2.27
CA LYS A 66 0.82 -7.58 -1.56
C LYS A 66 2.17 -6.99 -1.20
N HIS A 67 2.82 -6.31 -2.15
CA HIS A 67 4.12 -5.69 -1.93
C HIS A 67 4.07 -4.64 -0.81
N HIS A 68 3.11 -3.72 -0.84
CA HIS A 68 2.99 -2.68 0.19
C HIS A 68 2.64 -3.25 1.57
N LEU A 69 1.79 -4.27 1.64
CA LEU A 69 1.52 -4.97 2.90
C LEU A 69 2.75 -5.72 3.42
N TRP A 70 3.53 -6.33 2.51
CA TRP A 70 4.77 -7.00 2.86
C TRP A 70 5.79 -6.03 3.45
N VAL A 71 6.00 -4.87 2.82
CA VAL A 71 6.86 -3.80 3.34
C VAL A 71 6.42 -3.34 4.74
N LEU A 72 5.11 -3.18 4.98
CA LEU A 72 4.63 -2.88 6.35
C LEU A 72 4.97 -4.01 7.33
N TRP A 73 4.81 -5.25 6.90
CA TRP A 73 5.08 -6.42 7.74
C TRP A 73 6.56 -6.56 8.09
N THR A 74 7.47 -6.43 7.13
CA THR A 74 8.91 -6.59 7.34
C THR A 74 9.57 -5.34 7.92
N ASP A 75 9.19 -4.15 7.45
CA ASP A 75 9.99 -2.94 7.66
C ASP A 75 9.37 -2.01 8.70
N TYR A 76 8.04 -1.99 8.85
CA TYR A 76 7.35 -1.16 9.85
C TYR A 76 7.14 -1.91 11.16
N PHE A 77 6.47 -3.06 11.15
CA PHE A 77 6.19 -3.81 12.39
C PHE A 77 7.47 -4.36 13.05
N LYS A 78 7.43 -4.47 14.38
CA LYS A 78 8.56 -4.77 15.26
C LYS A 78 8.07 -5.68 16.39
N PRO A 79 8.95 -6.40 17.11
CA PRO A 79 8.53 -7.36 18.14
C PRO A 79 7.50 -6.80 19.14
N PRO A 80 7.63 -5.57 19.68
CA PRO A 80 6.63 -5.03 20.61
C PRO A 80 5.23 -4.83 19.99
N HIS A 81 5.15 -4.64 18.67
CA HIS A 81 3.87 -4.55 17.97
C HIS A 81 3.16 -5.90 17.93
N PHE A 82 3.89 -6.99 17.67
CA PHE A 82 3.34 -8.34 17.62
C PHE A 82 2.98 -8.88 19.01
N GLU A 83 3.73 -8.52 20.04
CA GLU A 83 3.36 -8.85 21.43
C GLU A 83 2.03 -8.19 21.85
N LYS A 84 1.79 -6.96 21.40
CA LYS A 84 0.56 -6.22 21.67
C LYS A 84 -0.63 -6.72 20.83
N TYR A 85 -0.37 -7.21 19.63
CA TYR A 85 -1.37 -7.69 18.66
C TYR A 85 -0.98 -9.09 18.18
N PRO A 86 -1.23 -10.15 18.99
CA PRO A 86 -0.86 -11.52 18.67
C PRO A 86 -1.65 -12.11 17.50
#